data_AF-A0A1G7R3P7-F1
#
_entry.id   AF-A0A1G7R3P7-F1
#
_cell.length_a   1.000
_cell.length_b   1.000
_cell.length_c   1.000
_cell.angle_alpha   90.00
_cell.angle_beta   90.00
_cell.angle_gamma   90.00
#
_symmetry.space_group_name_H-M   'P 1'
#
loop_
_entity.id
_entity.type
_entity.pdbx_description
1 polymer ?
#
loop_
_entity_poly.entity_id
_entity_poly.type
_entity_poly.pdbx_seq_one_letter_code
_entity_poly.pdbx_strand_id
1 'polypeptide(L)'
;MTRWRQRLGEEQLVALIQESLSVAHKTGALGPKDLERVVVDTTVQPKAVAHPTDARLLHRAIIKLVGLAKRNRVPLRQSYLRLAKRAAIMTGRYTHAHQFKRARRQLKFLRTRLGRIIRDIRRKIDGDTVLEARFGPLLGLAQQVR
;
A
#
# COMPACT_ATOMS: atom_id res chain seq x y z
N MET A 1 -19.51 -9.40 7.73
CA MET A 1 -19.45 -9.86 9.13
C MET A 1 -19.23 -8.76 10.17
N THR A 2 -18.39 -7.73 9.92
CA THR A 2 -18.01 -6.74 10.95
C THR A 2 -19.18 -5.90 11.52
N ARG A 3 -20.13 -5.47 10.68
CA ARG A 3 -21.30 -4.68 11.15
C ARG A 3 -22.27 -5.48 12.04
N TRP A 4 -22.42 -6.77 11.79
CA TRP A 4 -23.30 -7.64 12.59
C TRP A 4 -22.70 -7.90 13.96
N ARG A 5 -21.39 -8.17 14.03
CA ARG A 5 -20.66 -8.35 15.30
C ARG A 5 -20.68 -7.08 16.16
N GLN A 6 -20.47 -5.92 15.53
CA GLN A 6 -20.53 -4.62 16.23
C GLN A 6 -21.92 -4.30 16.78
N ARG A 7 -22.99 -4.73 16.08
CA ARG A 7 -24.36 -4.51 16.53
C ARG A 7 -24.79 -5.46 17.65
N LEU A 8 -24.27 -6.68 17.67
CA LEU A 8 -24.58 -7.66 18.70
C LEU A 8 -23.90 -7.33 20.03
N GLY A 9 -22.66 -6.87 20.00
CA GLY A 9 -21.87 -6.68 21.22
C GLY A 9 -21.11 -7.96 21.63
N GLU A 10 -20.08 -7.79 22.45
CA GLU A 10 -19.20 -8.88 22.88
C GLU A 10 -19.93 -9.89 23.77
N GLU A 11 -20.70 -9.41 24.74
CA GLU A 11 -21.44 -10.23 25.70
C GLU A 11 -22.41 -11.20 25.00
N GLN A 12 -23.16 -10.69 24.02
CA GLN A 12 -24.16 -11.45 23.28
C GLN A 12 -23.50 -12.47 22.34
N LEU A 13 -22.33 -12.15 21.78
CA LEU A 13 -21.55 -13.09 20.98
C LEU A 13 -20.98 -14.22 21.84
N VAL A 14 -20.51 -13.93 23.04
CA VAL A 14 -20.02 -14.94 24.00
C VAL A 14 -21.17 -15.89 24.36
N ALA A 15 -22.33 -15.37 24.73
CA ALA A 15 -23.51 -16.19 25.05
C ALA A 15 -23.92 -17.09 23.87
N LEU A 16 -23.90 -16.57 22.64
CA LEU A 16 -24.23 -17.33 21.45
C LEU A 16 -23.23 -18.47 21.18
N ILE A 17 -21.94 -18.23 21.38
CA ILE A 17 -20.90 -19.27 21.23
C ILE A 17 -21.06 -20.34 22.32
N GLN A 18 -21.32 -19.93 23.57
CA GLN A 18 -21.55 -20.86 24.68
C GLN A 18 -22.73 -21.80 24.42
N GLU A 19 -23.87 -21.26 23.98
CA GLU A 19 -25.04 -22.08 23.67
C GLU A 19 -24.78 -23.02 22.50
N SER A 20 -24.09 -22.53 21.45
CA SER A 20 -23.72 -23.34 20.29
C SER A 20 -22.84 -24.54 20.69
N LEU A 21 -21.87 -24.32 21.59
CA LEU A 21 -21.02 -25.40 22.12
C LEU A 21 -21.81 -26.38 23.00
N SER A 22 -22.73 -25.89 23.82
CA SER A 22 -23.58 -26.75 24.66
C SER A 22 -24.48 -27.65 23.81
N VAL A 23 -25.13 -27.10 22.78
CA VAL A 23 -25.96 -27.86 21.85
C VAL A 23 -25.12 -28.90 21.12
N ALA A 24 -23.95 -28.52 20.60
CA ALA A 24 -23.06 -29.45 19.89
C ALA A 24 -22.61 -30.61 20.78
N HIS A 25 -22.36 -30.36 22.07
CA HIS A 25 -22.02 -31.42 23.01
C HIS A 25 -23.21 -32.36 23.29
N LYS A 26 -24.41 -31.80 23.53
CA LYS A 26 -25.64 -32.58 23.79
C LYS A 26 -26.06 -33.46 22.62
N THR A 27 -25.85 -32.99 21.39
CA THR A 27 -26.21 -33.75 20.17
C THR A 27 -25.14 -34.75 19.74
N GLY A 28 -24.03 -34.85 20.48
CA GLY A 28 -22.91 -35.74 20.16
C GLY A 28 -22.03 -35.26 19.00
N ALA A 29 -22.26 -34.04 18.51
CA ALA A 29 -21.43 -33.42 17.46
C ALA A 29 -20.08 -32.91 17.99
N LEU A 30 -19.90 -32.84 19.31
CA LEU A 30 -18.68 -32.38 19.98
C LEU A 30 -18.36 -33.25 21.21
N GLY A 31 -17.20 -33.89 21.21
CA GLY A 31 -16.69 -34.64 22.36
C GLY A 31 -15.82 -33.77 23.29
N PRO A 32 -15.58 -34.21 24.54
CA PRO A 32 -14.68 -33.50 25.47
C PRO A 32 -13.25 -33.34 24.93
N LYS A 33 -12.77 -34.31 24.15
CA LYS A 33 -11.43 -34.29 23.53
C LYS A 33 -11.26 -33.18 22.49
N ASP A 34 -12.35 -32.80 21.82
CA ASP A 34 -12.34 -31.76 20.79
C ASP A 34 -12.20 -30.35 21.39
N LEU A 35 -12.52 -30.18 22.68
CA LEU A 35 -12.39 -28.93 23.42
C LEU A 35 -10.98 -28.67 23.95
N GLU A 36 -10.08 -29.67 23.93
CA GLU A 36 -8.71 -29.53 24.43
C GLU A 36 -7.87 -28.57 23.57
N ARG A 37 -8.23 -28.40 22.29
CA ARG A 37 -7.50 -27.54 21.36
C ARG A 37 -8.47 -26.73 20.50
N VAL A 38 -8.40 -25.41 20.65
CA VAL A 38 -9.10 -24.47 19.77
C VAL A 38 -8.16 -24.07 18.65
N VAL A 39 -8.47 -24.49 17.41
CA VAL A 39 -7.79 -23.98 16.21
C VAL A 39 -8.52 -22.73 15.75
N VAL A 40 -7.94 -21.56 16.05
CA VAL A 40 -8.44 -20.30 15.50
C VAL A 40 -7.87 -20.16 14.10
N ASP A 41 -8.69 -20.44 13.08
CA ASP A 41 -8.32 -20.15 11.71
C ASP A 41 -8.33 -18.63 11.51
N THR A 42 -7.19 -17.98 11.75
CA THR A 42 -6.96 -16.59 11.34
C THR A 42 -6.76 -16.61 9.83
N THR A 43 -7.82 -16.88 9.08
CA THR A 43 -7.80 -16.63 7.64
C THR A 43 -7.52 -15.14 7.47
N VAL A 44 -6.28 -14.82 7.14
CA VAL A 44 -5.94 -13.50 6.65
C VAL A 44 -6.64 -13.42 5.32
N GLN A 45 -7.84 -12.83 5.33
CA GLN A 45 -8.52 -12.49 4.09
C GLN A 45 -7.48 -11.73 3.25
N PRO A 46 -7.16 -12.21 2.03
CA PRO A 46 -6.14 -11.57 1.22
C PRO A 46 -6.55 -10.12 1.06
N LYS A 47 -5.83 -9.24 1.77
CA LYS A 47 -6.06 -7.81 1.66
C LYS A 47 -5.75 -7.48 0.21
N ALA A 48 -6.59 -6.68 -0.44
CA ALA A 48 -6.36 -6.21 -1.81
C ALA A 48 -5.16 -5.23 -1.87
N VAL A 49 -3.99 -5.69 -1.42
CA VAL A 49 -2.72 -4.99 -1.35
C VAL A 49 -1.76 -5.75 -2.23
N ALA A 50 -1.50 -5.18 -3.40
CA ALA A 50 -0.54 -5.75 -4.33
C ALA A 50 0.89 -5.53 -3.80
N HIS A 51 1.74 -6.57 -3.89
CA HIS A 51 3.14 -6.55 -3.43
C HIS A 51 3.91 -5.32 -3.95
N PRO A 52 4.66 -4.60 -3.09
CA PRO A 52 5.31 -3.35 -3.48
C PRO A 52 6.50 -3.61 -4.41
N THR A 53 6.30 -3.45 -5.72
CA THR A 53 7.40 -3.50 -6.69
C THR A 53 8.08 -2.14 -6.83
N ASP A 54 9.39 -2.11 -7.11
CA ASP A 54 10.15 -0.88 -7.31
C ASP A 54 9.48 0.08 -8.30
N ALA A 55 8.98 -0.44 -9.42
CA ALA A 55 8.30 0.37 -10.43
C ALA A 55 7.02 1.04 -9.89
N ARG A 56 6.27 0.32 -9.04
CA ARG A 56 5.06 0.85 -8.41
C ARG A 56 5.40 1.89 -7.34
N LEU A 57 6.43 1.64 -6.52
CA LEU A 57 6.88 2.58 -5.50
C LEU A 57 7.40 3.88 -6.14
N LEU A 58 8.25 3.80 -7.16
CA LEU A 58 8.76 4.96 -7.91
C LEU A 58 7.62 5.77 -8.54
N HIS A 59 6.66 5.10 -9.19
CA HIS A 59 5.50 5.78 -9.78
C HIS A 59 4.61 6.43 -8.71
N ARG A 60 4.41 5.76 -7.57
CA ARG A 60 3.65 6.29 -6.44
C ARG A 60 4.33 7.53 -5.85
N ALA A 61 5.66 7.52 -5.70
CA ALA A 61 6.43 8.67 -5.26
C ALA A 61 6.25 9.86 -6.21
N ILE A 62 6.33 9.64 -7.53
CA ILE A 62 6.06 10.67 -8.54
C ILE A 62 4.65 11.25 -8.38
N ILE A 63 3.62 10.40 -8.30
CA ILE A 63 2.22 10.86 -8.12
C ILE A 63 2.08 11.72 -6.86
N LYS A 64 2.65 11.25 -5.73
CA LYS A 64 2.52 11.93 -4.45
C LYS A 64 3.24 13.28 -4.44
N LEU A 65 4.47 13.35 -4.97
CA LEU A 65 5.23 14.59 -5.04
C LEU A 65 4.56 15.62 -5.98
N VAL A 66 4.10 15.19 -7.15
CA VAL A 66 3.38 16.09 -8.08
C VAL A 66 2.08 16.58 -7.45
N GLY A 67 1.33 15.72 -6.77
CA GLY A 67 0.12 16.11 -6.07
C GLY A 67 0.38 17.09 -4.93
N LEU A 68 1.47 16.92 -4.18
CA LEU A 68 1.88 17.84 -3.12
C LEU A 68 2.34 19.19 -3.70
N ALA A 69 3.10 19.19 -4.78
CA ALA A 69 3.49 20.39 -5.53
C ALA A 69 2.26 21.19 -5.98
N LYS A 70 1.27 20.51 -6.58
CA LYS A 70 0.02 21.16 -7.01
C LYS A 70 -0.75 21.80 -5.84
N ARG A 71 -0.86 21.11 -4.69
CA ARG A 71 -1.55 21.64 -3.50
C ARG A 71 -0.88 22.87 -2.92
N ASN A 72 0.44 22.91 -2.93
CA ASN A 72 1.21 24.05 -2.41
C ASN A 72 1.58 25.06 -3.49
N ARG A 73 0.95 25.00 -4.67
CA ARG A 73 1.17 25.92 -5.80
C ARG A 73 2.64 26.05 -6.24
N VAL A 74 3.43 24.99 -6.06
CA VAL A 74 4.81 24.94 -6.55
C VAL A 74 4.78 24.48 -8.01
N PRO A 75 5.07 25.36 -8.99
CA PRO A 75 5.01 24.99 -10.40
C PRO A 75 6.16 24.04 -10.73
N LEU A 76 5.88 22.83 -11.21
CA LEU A 76 6.93 21.91 -11.65
C LEU A 76 7.29 22.18 -13.12
N ARG A 77 8.58 22.09 -13.46
CA ARG A 77 9.03 22.22 -14.85
C ARG A 77 8.34 21.18 -15.74
N GLN A 78 8.26 19.94 -15.25
CA GLN A 78 7.54 18.85 -15.88
C GLN A 78 7.03 17.86 -14.81
N SER A 79 5.79 17.39 -14.93
CA SER A 79 5.19 16.46 -13.97
C SER A 79 5.51 14.98 -14.24
N TYR A 80 5.82 14.63 -15.49
CA TYR A 80 6.09 13.27 -15.96
C TYR A 80 5.00 12.20 -15.69
N LEU A 81 3.83 12.57 -15.13
CA LEU A 81 2.80 11.62 -14.67
C LEU A 81 2.39 10.61 -15.76
N ARG A 82 2.08 11.10 -16.96
CA ARG A 82 1.67 10.25 -18.09
C ARG A 82 2.75 9.26 -18.50
N LEU A 83 4.00 9.73 -18.57
CA LEU A 83 5.14 8.91 -18.98
C LEU A 83 5.51 7.89 -17.89
N ALA A 84 5.45 8.29 -16.62
CA ALA A 84 5.73 7.43 -15.48
C ALA A 84 4.68 6.31 -15.36
N LYS A 85 3.39 6.60 -15.59
CA LYS A 85 2.33 5.59 -15.62
C LYS A 85 2.62 4.52 -16.67
N ARG A 86 2.95 4.93 -17.90
CA ARG A 86 3.29 3.99 -18.99
C ARG A 86 4.52 3.16 -18.64
N ALA A 87 5.58 3.78 -18.15
CA ALA A 87 6.81 3.08 -17.78
C ALA A 87 6.58 2.04 -16.68
N ALA A 88 5.81 2.37 -15.65
CA ALA A 88 5.48 1.45 -14.56
C ALA A 88 4.70 0.22 -15.03
N ILE A 89 3.72 0.41 -15.93
CA ILE A 89 2.97 -0.70 -16.55
C ILE A 89 3.89 -1.58 -17.40
N MET A 90 4.74 -0.95 -18.23
CA MET A 90 5.63 -1.69 -19.12
C MET A 90 6.71 -2.47 -18.36
N THR A 91 7.19 -2.00 -17.20
CA THR A 91 8.10 -2.80 -16.36
C THR A 91 7.48 -4.15 -16.02
N GLY A 92 6.21 -4.17 -15.55
CA GLY A 92 5.51 -5.42 -15.23
C GLY A 92 5.32 -6.33 -16.44
N ARG A 93 4.90 -5.77 -17.58
CA ARG A 93 4.71 -6.53 -18.84
C ARG A 93 6.01 -7.17 -19.33
N TYR A 94 7.12 -6.42 -19.31
CA TYR A 94 8.41 -6.96 -19.72
C TYR A 94 8.94 -8.00 -18.75
N THR A 95 8.77 -7.81 -17.44
CA THR A 95 9.15 -8.81 -16.44
C THR A 95 8.37 -10.11 -16.65
N HIS A 96 7.05 -10.03 -16.88
CA HIS A 96 6.21 -11.19 -17.17
C HIS A 96 6.66 -11.92 -18.44
N ALA A 97 7.05 -11.19 -19.49
CA ALA A 97 7.58 -11.77 -20.73
C ALA A 97 9.06 -12.16 -20.66
N HIS A 98 9.69 -12.16 -19.48
CA HIS A 98 11.12 -12.42 -19.26
C HIS A 98 12.08 -11.48 -20.04
N GLN A 99 11.58 -10.32 -20.50
CA GLN A 99 12.34 -9.30 -21.22
C GLN A 99 13.05 -8.33 -20.25
N PHE A 100 13.90 -8.86 -19.36
CA PHE A 100 14.48 -8.11 -18.25
C PHE A 100 15.32 -6.89 -18.68
N LYS A 101 16.01 -6.94 -19.82
CA LYS A 101 16.74 -5.79 -20.36
C LYS A 101 15.80 -4.60 -20.62
N ARG A 102 14.59 -4.84 -21.16
CA ARG A 102 13.59 -3.78 -21.39
C ARG A 102 12.94 -3.32 -20.09
N ALA A 103 12.67 -4.24 -19.17
CA ALA A 103 12.15 -3.91 -17.83
C ALA A 103 13.11 -2.97 -17.09
N ARG A 104 14.42 -3.28 -17.06
CA ARG A 104 15.46 -2.44 -16.44
C ARG A 104 15.54 -1.04 -17.06
N ARG A 105 15.36 -0.91 -18.38
CA ARG A 105 15.31 0.40 -19.05
C ARG A 105 14.13 1.25 -18.58
N GLN A 106 12.95 0.65 -18.42
CA GLN A 106 11.77 1.35 -17.88
C GLN A 106 11.96 1.74 -16.41
N LEU A 107 12.58 0.87 -15.61
CA LEU A 107 12.90 1.18 -14.21
C LEU A 107 13.90 2.35 -14.11
N LYS A 108 14.97 2.33 -14.92
CA LYS A 108 15.95 3.44 -15.00
C LYS A 108 15.28 4.74 -15.43
N PHE A 109 14.32 4.69 -16.35
CA PHE A 109 13.54 5.85 -16.75
C PHE A 109 12.77 6.44 -15.56
N LEU A 110 12.07 5.61 -14.78
CA LEU A 110 11.34 6.04 -13.58
C LEU A 110 12.27 6.69 -12.54
N ARG A 111 13.37 6.02 -12.17
CA ARG A 111 14.38 6.55 -11.23
C ARG A 111 14.92 7.92 -11.65
N THR A 112 15.24 8.05 -12.93
CA THR A 112 15.78 9.30 -13.49
C THR A 112 14.76 10.43 -13.39
N ARG A 113 13.49 10.17 -13.70
CA ARG A 113 12.42 11.18 -13.65
C ARG A 113 12.04 11.55 -12.22
N LEU A 114 11.97 10.59 -11.30
CA LEU A 114 11.78 10.87 -9.88
C LEU A 114 12.89 11.79 -9.35
N GLY A 115 14.16 11.48 -9.64
CA GLY A 115 15.29 12.33 -9.24
C GLY A 115 15.23 13.74 -9.84
N ARG A 116 14.72 13.91 -11.06
CA ARG A 116 14.51 15.23 -11.66
C ARG A 116 13.44 16.03 -10.91
N ILE A 117 12.32 15.39 -10.54
CA ILE A 117 11.24 16.03 -9.76
C ILE A 117 11.74 16.42 -8.38
N ILE A 118 12.45 15.53 -7.68
CA ILE A 118 13.02 15.82 -6.35
C ILE A 118 13.92 17.05 -6.41
N ARG A 119 14.81 17.13 -7.40
CA ARG A 119 15.70 18.30 -7.57
C ARG A 119 14.94 19.58 -7.92
N ASP A 120 13.94 19.50 -8.79
CA ASP A 120 13.13 20.65 -9.18
C ASP A 120 12.32 21.20 -7.99
N ILE A 121 11.75 20.31 -7.18
CA ILE A 121 11.05 20.69 -5.93
C ILE A 121 12.03 21.34 -4.97
N ARG A 122 13.16 20.69 -4.66
CA ARG A 122 14.15 21.22 -3.72
C ARG A 122 14.61 22.63 -4.09
N ARG A 123 14.90 22.88 -5.37
CA ARG A 123 15.31 24.21 -5.85
C ARG A 123 14.22 25.29 -5.72
N LYS A 124 12.94 24.90 -5.70
CA LYS A 124 11.80 25.84 -5.68
C LYS A 124 11.29 26.14 -4.29
N ILE A 125 11.59 25.27 -3.33
CA ILE A 125 11.23 25.47 -1.93
C ILE A 125 12.42 26.00 -1.11
N ASP A 126 13.61 26.05 -1.70
CA ASP A 126 14.84 26.52 -1.06
C ASP A 126 14.65 27.94 -0.51
N GLY A 127 14.84 28.09 0.81
CA GLY A 127 14.66 29.36 1.51
C GLY A 127 13.24 29.64 2.02
N ASP A 128 12.26 28.80 1.70
CA ASP A 128 10.93 28.83 2.32
C ASP A 128 10.82 27.72 3.37
N THR A 129 11.08 28.08 4.63
CA THR A 129 11.09 27.14 5.77
C THR A 129 9.76 26.41 5.95
N VAL A 130 8.64 27.03 5.59
CA VAL A 130 7.30 26.43 5.70
C VAL A 130 7.12 25.35 4.62
N LEU A 131 7.52 25.64 3.38
CA LEU A 131 7.46 24.65 2.31
C LEU A 131 8.47 23.53 2.53
N GLU A 132 9.69 23.83 2.98
CA GLU A 132 10.68 22.82 3.34
C GLU A 132 10.16 21.82 4.37
N ALA A 133 9.56 22.31 5.47
CA ALA A 133 8.95 21.47 6.48
C ALA A 133 7.80 20.61 5.91
N ARG A 134 6.95 21.17 5.04
CA ARG A 134 5.83 20.45 4.42
C ARG A 134 6.27 19.35 3.45
N PHE A 135 7.32 19.59 2.67
CA PHE A 135 7.81 18.63 1.67
C PHE A 135 8.80 17.62 2.25
N GLY A 136 9.48 17.95 3.35
CA GLY A 136 10.51 17.13 3.99
C GLY A 136 10.15 15.65 4.14
N PRO A 137 9.04 15.29 4.81
CA PRO A 137 8.67 13.89 5.02
C PRO A 137 8.51 13.10 3.72
N LEU A 138 7.84 13.69 2.71
CA LEU A 138 7.60 13.01 1.44
C LEU A 138 8.86 12.95 0.57
N LEU A 139 9.71 13.97 0.60
CA LEU A 139 11.01 13.96 -0.07
C LEU A 139 11.94 12.91 0.54
N GLY A 140 11.91 12.72 1.87
CA GLY A 140 12.64 11.66 2.56
C GLY A 140 12.23 10.27 2.07
N LEU A 141 10.93 9.97 2.07
CA LEU A 141 10.39 8.71 1.54
C LEU A 141 10.72 8.50 0.06
N ALA A 142 10.61 9.55 -0.75
CA ALA A 142 10.92 9.47 -2.18
C ALA A 142 12.40 9.21 -2.44
N GLN A 143 13.29 9.66 -1.55
CA GLN A 143 14.73 9.41 -1.64
C GLN A 143 15.07 7.95 -1.31
N GLN A 144 14.40 7.34 -0.35
CA GLN A 144 14.61 5.93 0.02
C GLN A 144 14.23 4.94 -1.10
N VAL A 145 13.25 5.31 -1.92
CA VAL A 145 12.73 4.47 -3.02
C VAL A 145 13.55 4.63 -4.32
N ARG A 146 14.32 5.72 -4.44
CA ARG A 146 15.02 6.10 -5.68
C ARG A 146 16.27 5.26 -5.90
#